data_AF-A0A087G356-F1
#
_entry.id   AF-A0A087G356-F1
#
_cell.length_a   1.000
_cell.length_b   1.000
_cell.length_c   1.000
_cell.angle_alpha   90.00
_cell.angle_beta   90.00
_cell.angle_gamma   90.00
#
_symmetry.space_group_name_H-M   'P 1'
#
loop_
_entity.id
_entity.type
_entity.pdbx_description
1 polymer ?
#
loop_
_entity_poly.entity_id
_entity_poly.type
_entity_poly.pdbx_seq_one_letter_code
_entity_poly.pdbx_strand_id
1 'polypeptide(L)'
;FDPAKLKVRHESVINSLYSDMPRQCSSCGVRFKCQEDHSKHLDWHVRKNRMMKEANKTTTRGSQKPKKSRDWFASTSLWLSAANGGTVEAAKVSFNANGGTQKRKEVEEEEECVVPANENQKMCALCVEPFEEFFSHEADDWMYKDAVYLNNNGSGPIVHAKCMPEPRK
;
A
#
# COMPACT_ATOMS: atom_id res chain seq x y z
N PHE A 1 -40.61 -14.58 -3.30
CA PHE A 1 -39.75 -13.62 -4.02
C PHE A 1 -40.53 -13.15 -5.24
N ASP A 2 -40.87 -11.87 -5.33
CA ASP A 2 -41.69 -11.32 -6.42
C ASP A 2 -40.79 -10.50 -7.36
N PRO A 3 -40.46 -11.01 -8.55
CA PRO A 3 -39.56 -10.35 -9.49
C PRO A 3 -40.14 -9.07 -10.08
N ALA A 4 -41.47 -8.85 -10.02
CA ALA A 4 -42.07 -7.61 -10.51
C ALA A 4 -41.68 -6.41 -9.64
N LYS A 5 -41.52 -6.60 -8.33
CA LYS A 5 -41.14 -5.54 -7.38
C LYS A 5 -39.71 -5.03 -7.60
N LEU A 6 -38.81 -5.86 -8.11
CA LEU A 6 -37.43 -5.45 -8.41
C LEU A 6 -37.33 -4.49 -9.61
N LYS A 7 -38.37 -4.42 -10.44
CA LYS A 7 -38.43 -3.53 -11.60
C LYS A 7 -39.00 -2.15 -11.25
N VAL A 8 -39.55 -1.98 -10.05
CA VAL A 8 -40.16 -0.74 -9.60
C VAL A 8 -39.08 0.21 -9.09
N ARG A 9 -39.06 1.43 -9.62
CA ARG A 9 -38.17 2.49 -9.14
C ARG A 9 -38.74 3.12 -7.87
N HIS A 10 -37.98 3.08 -6.78
CA HIS A 10 -38.40 3.62 -5.50
C HIS A 10 -37.80 5.00 -5.25
N GLU A 11 -38.48 6.05 -5.72
CA GLU A 11 -38.00 7.44 -5.60
C GLU A 11 -37.71 7.87 -4.17
N SER A 12 -38.51 7.42 -3.19
CA SER A 12 -38.26 7.71 -1.77
C SER A 12 -36.88 7.22 -1.30
N VAL A 13 -36.50 6.00 -1.69
CA VAL A 13 -35.19 5.42 -1.34
C VAL A 13 -34.07 6.18 -2.06
N ILE A 14 -34.27 6.49 -3.34
CA ILE A 14 -33.30 7.24 -4.14
C ILE A 14 -33.06 8.63 -3.54
N ASN A 15 -34.14 9.35 -3.21
CA ASN A 15 -34.04 10.66 -2.57
C ASN A 15 -33.32 10.58 -1.23
N SER A 16 -33.61 9.57 -0.42
CA SER A 16 -32.92 9.36 0.85
C SER A 16 -31.40 9.15 0.70
N LEU A 17 -30.97 8.55 -0.42
CA LEU A 17 -29.56 8.29 -0.71
C LEU A 17 -28.83 9.47 -1.35
N TYR A 18 -29.52 10.29 -2.15
CA TYR A 18 -28.88 11.34 -2.96
C TYR A 18 -29.34 12.75 -2.59
N SER A 19 -30.64 13.01 -2.68
CA SER A 19 -31.24 14.33 -2.50
C SER A 19 -31.15 14.80 -1.04
N ASP A 20 -31.43 13.90 -0.10
CA ASP A 20 -31.42 14.17 1.34
C ASP A 20 -30.00 14.24 1.93
N MET A 21 -29.00 13.78 1.18
CA MET A 21 -27.57 13.79 1.53
C MET A 21 -26.77 14.58 0.49
N PRO A 22 -26.91 15.91 0.46
CA PRO A 22 -26.38 16.73 -0.62
C PRO A 22 -24.86 16.87 -0.59
N ARG A 23 -24.21 16.64 0.55
CA ARG A 23 -22.76 16.80 0.69
C ARG A 23 -22.07 15.49 0.35
N GLN A 24 -21.17 15.50 -0.61
CA GLN A 24 -20.38 14.32 -1.01
C GLN A 24 -18.90 14.60 -0.79
N CYS A 25 -18.20 13.68 -0.11
CA CYS A 25 -16.75 13.73 -0.01
C CYS A 25 -16.12 13.46 -1.39
N SER A 26 -15.23 14.34 -1.84
CA SER A 26 -14.54 14.20 -3.13
C SER A 26 -13.53 13.05 -3.15
N SER A 27 -12.93 12.71 -2.00
CA SER A 27 -11.89 11.69 -1.90
C SER A 27 -12.42 10.26 -1.92
N CYS A 28 -13.63 10.03 -1.37
CA CYS A 28 -14.18 8.67 -1.22
C CYS A 28 -15.65 8.52 -1.64
N GLY A 29 -16.33 9.59 -2.00
CA GLY A 29 -17.70 9.56 -2.52
C GLY A 29 -18.80 9.37 -1.47
N VAL A 30 -18.48 9.21 -0.18
CA VAL A 30 -19.48 9.10 0.90
C VAL A 30 -20.30 10.39 0.99
N ARG A 31 -21.62 10.26 1.19
CA ARG A 31 -22.56 11.37 1.29
C ARG A 31 -23.03 11.62 2.72
N PHE A 32 -23.32 12.89 3.03
CA PHE A 32 -23.68 13.36 4.36
C PHE A 32 -24.87 14.32 4.32
N LYS A 33 -25.70 14.25 5.37
CA LYS A 33 -26.83 15.18 5.58
C LYS A 33 -26.34 16.54 6.11
N CYS A 34 -25.45 16.52 7.12
CA CYS A 34 -24.98 17.73 7.79
C CYS A 34 -23.51 18.03 7.48
N GLN A 35 -23.13 19.30 7.62
CA GLN A 35 -21.74 19.73 7.43
C GLN A 35 -20.82 19.19 8.52
N GLU A 36 -21.31 19.05 9.75
CA GLU A 36 -20.50 18.61 10.89
C GLU A 36 -19.97 17.18 10.70
N ASP A 37 -20.82 16.24 10.27
CA ASP A 37 -20.41 14.86 10.00
C ASP A 37 -19.44 14.80 8.81
N HIS A 38 -19.69 15.62 7.78
CA HIS A 38 -18.77 15.73 6.65
C HIS A 38 -17.39 16.25 7.09
N SER A 39 -17.33 17.28 7.95
CA SER A 39 -16.06 17.78 8.50
C SER A 39 -15.34 16.73 9.33
N LYS A 40 -16.04 16.03 10.24
CA LYS A 40 -15.46 14.92 11.03
C LYS A 40 -14.91 13.81 10.13
N HIS A 41 -15.58 13.54 9.02
CA HIS A 41 -15.12 12.59 8.03
C HIS A 41 -13.84 13.05 7.30
N LEU A 42 -13.71 14.33 6.97
CA LEU A 42 -12.48 14.89 6.40
C LEU A 42 -11.32 14.80 7.41
N ASP A 43 -11.57 15.10 8.69
CA ASP A 43 -10.56 14.92 9.75
C ASP A 43 -10.13 13.45 9.89
N TRP A 44 -11.08 12.52 9.74
CA TRP A 44 -10.77 11.09 9.71
C TRP A 44 -9.84 10.73 8.53
N HIS A 45 -10.06 11.29 7.34
CA HIS A 45 -9.15 11.10 6.21
C HIS A 45 -7.74 11.57 6.52
N VAL A 46 -7.58 12.75 7.13
CA VAL A 46 -6.26 13.28 7.53
C VAL A 46 -5.57 12.34 8.51
N ARG A 47 -6.29 11.89 9.54
CA ARG A 47 -5.74 10.96 10.55
C ARG A 47 -5.32 9.65 9.92
N LYS A 48 -6.18 9.05 9.08
CA LYS A 48 -5.90 7.79 8.38
C LYS A 48 -4.69 7.91 7.46
N ASN A 49 -4.59 8.98 6.68
CA ASN A 49 -3.47 9.22 5.78
C ASN A 49 -2.15 9.38 6.55
N ARG A 50 -2.17 10.11 7.67
CA ARG A 50 -1.00 10.22 8.55
C ARG A 50 -0.58 8.85 9.09
N MET A 51 -1.53 8.07 9.62
CA MET A 51 -1.25 6.73 10.13
C MET A 51 -0.66 5.81 9.06
N MET A 52 -1.19 5.82 7.83
CA MET A 52 -0.63 5.04 6.73
C MET A 52 0.79 5.48 6.35
N LYS A 53 1.07 6.79 6.35
CA LYS A 53 2.40 7.32 6.06
C LYS A 53 3.42 6.88 7.11
N GLU A 54 3.07 6.96 8.40
CA GLU A 54 3.94 6.49 9.48
C GLU A 54 4.15 4.97 9.46
N ALA A 55 3.11 4.20 9.11
CA ALA A 55 3.22 2.75 8.96
C ALA A 55 4.17 2.37 7.80
N ASN A 56 4.08 3.06 6.67
CA ASN A 56 4.99 2.84 5.54
C ASN A 56 6.44 3.21 5.90
N LYS A 57 6.65 4.27 6.72
CA LYS A 57 7.98 4.70 7.17
C LYS A 57 8.64 3.70 8.11
N THR A 58 7.87 3.09 9.01
CA THR A 58 8.38 2.16 10.04
C THR A 58 8.65 0.74 9.52
N THR A 59 8.06 0.35 8.38
CA THR A 59 8.30 -0.95 7.71
C THR A 59 9.64 -1.04 6.96
N THR A 60 10.48 0.00 6.96
CA THR A 60 11.90 -0.14 6.54
C THR A 60 12.71 -1.13 7.40
N ARG A 61 12.14 -1.67 8.49
CA ARG A 61 12.70 -2.76 9.30
C ARG A 61 11.81 -4.01 9.30
N GLY A 62 11.77 -4.73 8.18
CA GLY A 62 11.45 -6.17 8.11
C GLY A 62 10.07 -6.68 8.54
N SER A 63 9.13 -5.82 8.96
CA SER A 63 7.79 -6.26 9.40
C SER A 63 6.73 -5.94 8.34
N GLN A 64 6.02 -6.97 7.87
CA GLN A 64 5.13 -6.97 6.70
C GLN A 64 4.38 -5.64 6.48
N LYS A 65 4.59 -5.03 5.30
CA LYS A 65 3.87 -3.83 4.85
C LYS A 65 2.36 -4.05 5.03
N PRO A 66 1.60 -3.12 5.62
CA PRO A 66 0.15 -3.23 5.64
C PRO A 66 -0.36 -3.27 4.20
N LYS A 67 -0.97 -4.40 3.82
CA LYS A 67 -1.50 -4.60 2.47
C LYS A 67 -2.54 -3.51 2.18
N LYS A 68 -2.29 -2.73 1.13
CA LYS A 68 -3.18 -1.64 0.68
C LYS A 68 -4.48 -2.18 0.06
N SER A 69 -4.48 -3.43 -0.40
CA SER A 69 -5.63 -4.10 -1.02
C SER A 69 -6.29 -5.08 -0.06
N ARG A 70 -7.62 -5.20 -0.21
CA ARG A 70 -8.38 -6.27 0.44
C ARG A 70 -8.06 -7.59 -0.27
N ASP A 71 -7.72 -8.62 0.50
CA ASP A 71 -7.50 -9.96 -0.05
C ASP A 71 -8.76 -10.42 -0.80
N TRP A 72 -8.57 -11.06 -1.97
CA TRP A 72 -9.67 -11.50 -2.84
C TRP A 72 -10.62 -12.47 -2.14
N PHE A 73 -10.08 -13.31 -1.26
CA PHE A 73 -10.84 -14.23 -0.44
C PHE A 73 -10.70 -13.84 1.02
N ALA A 74 -11.84 -13.51 1.63
CA ALA A 74 -11.92 -13.40 3.08
C ALA A 74 -11.62 -14.76 3.72
N SER A 75 -10.78 -14.77 4.75
CA SER A 75 -10.52 -15.99 5.52
C SER A 75 -11.81 -16.44 6.22
N THR A 76 -11.93 -17.74 6.52
CA THR A 76 -13.07 -18.29 7.27
C THR A 76 -13.26 -17.57 8.61
N SER A 77 -12.16 -17.19 9.27
CA SER A 77 -12.21 -16.41 10.51
C SER A 77 -12.82 -15.02 10.33
N LEU A 78 -12.57 -14.35 9.20
CA LEU A 78 -13.18 -13.05 8.87
C LEU A 78 -14.68 -13.20 8.59
N TRP A 79 -15.06 -14.26 7.87
CA TRP A 79 -16.47 -14.56 7.61
C TRP A 79 -17.26 -14.78 8.90
N LEU A 80 -16.68 -15.52 9.85
CA LEU A 80 -17.31 -15.79 11.14
C LEU A 80 -17.38 -14.55 12.04
N SER A 81 -16.37 -13.69 12.04
CA SER A 81 -16.39 -12.46 12.85
C SER A 81 -17.37 -11.41 12.30
N ALA A 82 -17.51 -11.31 10.98
CA ALA A 82 -18.50 -10.44 10.34
C ALA A 82 -19.95 -10.88 10.64
N ALA A 83 -20.21 -12.18 10.69
CA ALA A 83 -21.53 -12.73 11.05
C ALA A 83 -21.96 -12.36 12.49
N ASN A 84 -21.00 -12.14 13.38
CA ASN A 84 -21.23 -11.77 14.77
C ASN A 84 -21.24 -10.24 15.02
N GLY A 85 -21.33 -9.42 13.96
CA GLY A 85 -21.39 -7.96 14.07
C GLY A 85 -20.04 -7.27 14.28
N GLY A 86 -18.93 -7.97 14.07
CA GLY A 86 -17.59 -7.37 14.08
C GLY A 86 -17.37 -6.47 12.87
N THR A 87 -16.84 -5.27 13.08
CA THR A 87 -16.42 -4.38 11.99
C THR A 87 -15.14 -4.90 11.33
N VAL A 88 -15.05 -4.79 10.01
CA VAL A 88 -13.94 -5.29 9.17
C VAL A 88 -12.55 -4.69 9.48
N GLU A 89 -12.47 -3.73 10.39
CA GLU A 89 -11.24 -3.03 10.81
C GLU A 89 -10.42 -3.81 11.84
N ALA A 90 -10.91 -4.95 12.36
CA ALA A 90 -10.27 -5.69 13.46
C ALA A 90 -9.42 -6.91 13.02
N ALA A 91 -9.28 -7.21 11.73
CA ALA A 91 -8.62 -8.44 11.29
C ALA A 91 -7.19 -8.21 10.81
N LYS A 92 -6.22 -8.23 11.73
CA LYS A 92 -4.83 -8.58 11.39
C LYS A 92 -4.79 -10.07 11.07
N VAL A 93 -4.81 -10.42 9.78
CA VAL A 93 -4.68 -11.81 9.34
C VAL A 93 -3.22 -12.06 8.93
N SER A 94 -2.45 -12.68 9.81
CA SER A 94 -1.21 -13.34 9.44
C SER A 94 -1.57 -14.68 8.79
N PHE A 95 -1.20 -14.88 7.53
CA PHE A 95 -1.34 -16.17 6.86
C PHE A 95 0.02 -16.88 6.87
N ASN A 96 0.15 -17.93 7.68
CA ASN A 96 1.29 -18.85 7.63
C ASN A 96 0.92 -19.95 6.63
N ALA A 97 1.30 -19.76 5.36
CA ALA A 97 1.06 -20.75 4.30
C ALA A 97 2.17 -21.81 4.34
N ASN A 98 1.96 -22.86 5.14
CA ASN A 98 2.70 -24.11 5.00
C ASN A 98 1.78 -25.16 4.37
N GLY A 99 2.13 -25.62 3.17
CA GLY A 99 1.58 -26.84 2.55
C GLY A 99 1.05 -26.65 1.13
N GLY A 100 1.88 -26.98 0.14
CA GLY A 100 1.41 -27.21 -1.23
C GLY A 100 2.46 -26.99 -2.32
N THR A 101 3.38 -27.93 -2.47
CA THR A 101 4.34 -28.02 -3.57
C THR A 101 3.68 -27.88 -4.94
N GLN A 102 3.92 -26.76 -5.62
CA GLN A 102 3.91 -26.70 -7.08
C GLN A 102 5.12 -25.89 -7.55
N LYS A 103 6.10 -26.65 -8.05
CA LYS A 103 7.30 -26.21 -8.77
C LYS A 103 6.89 -25.32 -9.95
N ARG A 104 6.92 -24.00 -9.75
CA ARG A 104 6.94 -23.02 -10.85
C ARG A 104 8.37 -22.59 -11.02
N LYS A 105 8.82 -22.67 -12.27
CA LYS A 105 10.18 -22.33 -12.71
C LYS A 105 10.59 -20.98 -12.14
N GLU A 106 11.72 -20.98 -11.44
CA GLU A 106 12.54 -19.80 -11.20
C GLU A 106 12.77 -19.15 -12.56
N VAL A 107 12.15 -17.99 -12.76
CA VAL A 107 12.81 -16.94 -13.51
C VAL A 107 13.73 -16.34 -12.46
N GLU A 108 15.04 -16.50 -12.64
CA GLU A 108 16.04 -15.64 -12.01
C GLU A 108 15.67 -14.22 -12.44
N GLU A 109 14.80 -13.58 -11.66
CA GLU A 109 14.67 -12.15 -11.60
C GLU A 109 15.99 -11.73 -10.94
N GLU A 110 16.97 -11.48 -11.79
CA GLU A 110 18.24 -10.82 -11.46
C GLU A 110 17.89 -9.71 -10.47
N GLU A 111 18.26 -9.87 -9.19
CA GLU A 111 17.88 -8.94 -8.13
C GLU A 111 18.38 -7.54 -8.50
N GLU A 112 17.52 -6.75 -9.15
CA GLU A 112 17.85 -5.38 -9.54
C GLU A 112 18.14 -4.62 -8.25
N CYS A 113 19.41 -4.34 -8.03
CA CYS A 113 19.88 -3.61 -6.86
C CYS A 113 19.37 -2.17 -6.96
N VAL A 114 18.31 -1.86 -6.22
CA VAL A 114 17.67 -0.54 -6.22
C VAL A 114 17.71 0.08 -4.83
N VAL A 115 18.05 1.37 -4.76
CA VAL A 115 18.05 2.15 -3.52
C VAL A 115 17.25 3.44 -3.70
N PRO A 116 16.63 3.98 -2.63
CA PRO A 116 15.96 5.28 -2.70
C PRO A 116 16.92 6.38 -3.18
N ALA A 117 16.44 7.22 -4.09
CA ALA A 117 17.20 8.34 -4.63
C ALA A 117 17.50 9.36 -3.52
N ASN A 118 18.73 9.86 -3.49
CA ASN A 118 19.17 10.85 -2.52
C ASN A 118 19.54 12.15 -3.23
N GLU A 119 18.78 13.22 -3.02
CA GLU A 119 19.02 14.52 -3.64
C GLU A 119 20.43 15.08 -3.34
N ASN A 120 21.00 14.73 -2.19
CA ASN A 120 22.35 15.14 -1.77
C ASN A 120 23.46 14.30 -2.41
N GLN A 121 23.14 13.13 -2.98
CA GLN A 121 24.12 12.23 -3.58
C GLN A 121 23.60 11.61 -4.88
N LYS A 122 23.74 12.36 -5.98
CA LYS A 122 23.35 11.93 -7.34
C LYS A 122 24.44 11.18 -8.10
N MET A 123 25.63 11.08 -7.52
CA MET A 123 26.81 10.48 -8.15
C MET A 123 27.35 9.32 -7.29
N CYS A 124 27.86 8.29 -7.95
CA CYS A 124 28.51 7.15 -7.32
C CYS A 124 29.78 7.60 -6.58
N ALA A 125 29.91 7.21 -5.31
CA ALA A 125 31.06 7.60 -4.49
C ALA A 125 32.40 6.97 -4.94
N LEU A 126 32.38 5.98 -5.86
CA LEU A 126 33.58 5.29 -6.36
C LEU A 126 33.97 5.74 -7.77
N CYS A 127 33.05 5.70 -8.74
CA CYS A 127 33.34 6.08 -10.12
C CYS A 127 32.98 7.54 -10.46
N VAL A 128 32.25 8.25 -9.59
CA VAL A 128 31.82 9.65 -9.79
C VAL A 128 30.87 9.82 -10.99
N GLU A 129 30.31 8.74 -11.53
CA GLU A 129 29.27 8.81 -12.55
C GLU A 129 27.88 9.00 -11.92
N PRO A 130 26.96 9.71 -12.61
CA PRO A 130 25.60 9.90 -12.11
C PRO A 130 24.80 8.59 -12.12
N PHE A 131 23.89 8.44 -11.17
CA PHE A 131 22.95 7.33 -11.14
C PHE A 131 21.79 7.52 -12.12
N GLU A 132 21.24 6.41 -12.63
CA GLU A 132 19.97 6.42 -13.36
C GLU A 132 18.80 6.44 -12.36
N GLU A 133 17.97 7.48 -12.42
CA GLU A 133 16.80 7.64 -11.57
C GLU A 133 15.52 7.14 -12.26
N PHE A 134 14.66 6.45 -11.51
CA PHE A 134 13.34 6.03 -11.98
C PHE A 134 12.31 6.12 -10.85
N PHE A 135 11.05 6.38 -11.22
CA PHE A 135 9.96 6.37 -10.26
C PHE A 135 9.43 4.94 -10.08
N SER A 136 9.54 4.40 -8.86
CA SER A 136 8.99 3.09 -8.52
C SER A 136 7.57 3.24 -7.98
N HIS A 137 6.56 2.75 -8.71
CA HIS A 137 5.18 2.74 -8.23
C HIS A 137 4.99 1.87 -6.97
N GLU A 138 5.86 0.88 -6.74
CA GLU A 138 5.78 0.03 -5.54
C GLU A 138 6.26 0.79 -4.29
N ALA A 139 7.36 1.54 -4.42
CA ALA A 139 7.90 2.38 -3.36
C ALA A 139 7.19 3.74 -3.23
N ASP A 140 6.50 4.18 -4.30
CA ASP A 140 5.93 5.52 -4.47
C ASP A 140 6.99 6.62 -4.28
N ASP A 141 8.21 6.34 -4.76
CA ASP A 141 9.39 7.20 -4.58
C ASP A 141 10.35 7.10 -5.77
N TRP A 142 11.25 8.07 -5.87
CA TRP A 142 12.37 8.05 -6.81
C TRP A 142 13.44 7.09 -6.32
N MET A 143 13.94 6.24 -7.20
CA MET A 143 14.91 5.18 -6.91
C MET A 143 16.09 5.28 -7.89
N TYR A 144 17.29 4.87 -7.46
CA TYR A 144 18.44 4.66 -8.32
C TYR A 144 18.54 3.20 -8.75
N LYS A 145 18.76 2.96 -10.05
CA LYS A 145 19.04 1.63 -10.61
C LYS A 145 20.50 1.22 -10.38
N ASP A 146 20.76 -0.08 -10.37
CA ASP A 146 22.09 -0.68 -10.22
C ASP A 146 22.90 -0.08 -9.07
N ALA A 147 22.24 0.28 -7.96
CA ALA A 147 22.84 1.06 -6.88
C ALA A 147 22.65 0.37 -5.53
N VAL A 148 23.69 0.46 -4.69
CA VAL A 148 23.76 -0.17 -3.37
C VAL A 148 24.43 0.77 -2.36
N TYR A 149 24.14 0.56 -1.08
CA TYR A 149 24.89 1.25 -0.02
C TYR A 149 26.23 0.55 0.19
N LEU A 150 27.32 1.32 0.23
CA LEU A 150 28.68 0.79 0.48
C LEU A 150 28.77 0.05 1.83
N ASN A 151 27.90 0.41 2.78
CA ASN A 151 27.78 -0.27 4.07
C ASN A 151 26.50 -1.12 4.09
N ASN A 152 26.63 -2.37 4.53
CA ASN A 152 25.57 -3.39 4.49
C ASN A 152 24.39 -3.10 5.45
N ASN A 153 24.41 -1.96 6.14
CA ASN A 153 23.43 -1.55 7.13
C ASN A 153 22.40 -0.55 6.58
N GLY A 154 22.25 -0.46 5.25
CA GLY A 154 21.29 0.45 4.58
C GLY A 154 21.55 1.93 4.84
N SER A 155 22.78 2.28 5.21
CA SER A 155 23.18 3.65 5.58
C SER A 155 24.64 3.87 5.24
N GLY A 156 24.92 4.85 4.38
CA GLY A 156 26.27 5.17 3.93
C GLY A 156 26.28 5.77 2.52
N PRO A 157 27.47 5.99 1.92
CA PRO A 157 27.58 6.46 0.54
C PRO A 157 26.96 5.45 -0.42
N ILE A 158 26.21 5.94 -1.40
CA ILE A 158 25.63 5.13 -2.48
C ILE A 158 26.71 4.88 -3.55
N VAL A 159 26.80 3.66 -4.05
CA VAL A 159 27.72 3.25 -5.12
C VAL A 159 26.98 2.37 -6.12
N HIS A 160 27.47 2.27 -7.36
CA HIS A 160 26.94 1.27 -8.28
C HIS A 160 27.24 -0.13 -7.77
N ALA A 161 26.32 -1.08 -7.95
CA ALA A 161 26.49 -2.48 -7.61
C ALA A 161 27.76 -3.07 -8.26
N LYS A 162 28.02 -2.68 -9.51
CA LYS A 162 29.21 -3.05 -10.29
C LYS A 162 30.52 -2.44 -9.77
N CYS A 163 30.45 -1.36 -8.99
CA CYS A 163 31.62 -0.73 -8.37
C CYS A 163 32.01 -1.38 -7.03
N MET A 164 31.17 -2.25 -6.47
CA MET A 164 31.51 -2.96 -5.25
C MET A 164 32.69 -3.91 -5.52
N PRO A 165 33.73 -3.91 -4.66
CA PRO A 165 34.79 -4.89 -4.78
C PRO A 165 34.23 -6.28 -4.48
N GLU A 166 34.57 -7.27 -5.32
CA GLU A 166 34.18 -8.66 -5.07
C GLU A 166 34.60 -9.09 -3.65
N PRO A 167 33.75 -9.84 -2.92
CA PRO A 167 34.14 -10.36 -1.62
C PRO A 167 35.36 -11.26 -1.81
N ARG A 168 36.45 -10.92 -1.11
CA ARG A 168 37.65 -11.77 -1.06
C ARG A 168 37.23 -13.16 -0.56
N LYS A 169 37.40 -14.18 -1.39
CA LYS A 169 37.19 -15.59 -1.03
C LYS A 169 38.20 -16.05 0.02
#